data_AF-A0A1G6GDX5-F1
#
_entry.id   AF-A0A1G6GDX5-F1
#
_cell.length_a   1.000
_cell.length_b   1.000
_cell.length_c   1.000
_cell.angle_alpha   90.00
_cell.angle_beta   90.00
_cell.angle_gamma   90.00
#
_symmetry.space_group_name_H-M   'P 1'
#
loop_
_entity.id
_entity.type
_entity.pdbx_description
1 polymer ?
#
loop_
_entity_poly.entity_id
_entity_poly.type
_entity_poly.pdbx_seq_one_letter_code
_entity_poly.pdbx_strand_id
1 'polypeptide(L)'
;MGLFSKKEKAAEQPVAPTPATPAGRQKKEGPTPTRREAEAARKARLNPTLTSKERRQREAEASRRSRMEQTRERDSDPGRTLMRDVVDSKFRLGEVVMPVLLIVLAASLVLGKNPALANATMIFFYLVVLAVLVDLVIMWRQFTRIHDERLPGQSRSGLFLYGMNRTLQIRRWRMPAPRVKRGEQV
;
A
#
# COMPACT_ATOMS: atom_id res chain seq x y z
N MET A 1 -26.85 11.90 -65.12
CA MET A 1 -28.17 12.20 -64.52
C MET A 1 -28.00 12.21 -63.01
N GLY A 2 -28.52 13.22 -62.30
CA GLY A 2 -28.52 13.34 -60.83
C GLY A 2 -27.30 14.11 -60.28
N LEU A 3 -27.31 15.45 -60.22
CA LEU A 3 -27.99 16.35 -59.25
C LEU A 3 -27.63 16.07 -57.78
N PHE A 4 -26.66 16.86 -57.31
CA PHE A 4 -26.16 16.94 -55.95
C PHE A 4 -27.22 17.46 -54.98
N SER A 5 -27.39 16.73 -53.87
CA SER A 5 -28.13 17.14 -52.68
C SER A 5 -27.22 17.96 -51.75
N LYS A 6 -27.67 19.12 -51.28
CA LYS A 6 -27.03 19.86 -50.19
C LYS A 6 -28.05 20.53 -49.27
N LYS A 7 -28.19 19.88 -48.12
CA LYS A 7 -28.18 20.42 -46.74
C LYS A 7 -29.41 21.14 -46.19
N GLU A 8 -29.86 20.52 -45.10
CA GLU A 8 -30.95 20.83 -44.18
C GLU A 8 -30.89 22.22 -43.54
N LYS A 9 -32.09 22.64 -43.14
CA LYS A 9 -32.46 23.92 -42.57
C LYS A 9 -33.07 23.68 -41.18
N ALA A 10 -32.64 24.52 -40.24
CA ALA A 10 -33.43 25.15 -39.16
C ALA A 10 -34.00 24.33 -37.98
N ALA A 11 -33.50 24.75 -36.81
CA ALA A 11 -34.23 25.43 -35.73
C ALA A 11 -35.08 24.63 -34.73
N GLU A 12 -34.96 25.12 -33.51
CA GLU A 12 -35.36 24.55 -32.23
C GLU A 12 -36.40 25.48 -31.57
N GLN A 13 -37.45 24.88 -30.97
CA GLN A 13 -38.27 25.29 -29.81
C GLN A 13 -39.70 24.68 -29.93
N PRO A 14 -40.49 24.54 -28.85
CA PRO A 14 -40.30 23.64 -27.70
C PRO A 14 -41.58 22.79 -27.45
N VAL A 15 -41.47 21.48 -27.16
CA VAL A 15 -42.65 20.65 -26.89
C VAL A 15 -42.83 20.44 -25.38
N ALA A 16 -43.97 20.91 -24.89
CA ALA A 16 -44.54 20.68 -23.55
C ALA A 16 -44.64 19.17 -23.20
N PRO A 17 -44.76 18.79 -21.92
CA PRO A 17 -44.54 17.42 -21.46
C PRO A 17 -45.67 16.49 -21.91
N THR A 18 -45.35 15.53 -22.78
CA THR A 18 -46.26 14.43 -23.12
C THR A 18 -46.45 13.53 -21.89
N PRO A 19 -47.69 13.18 -21.52
CA PRO A 19 -47.99 12.38 -20.33
C PRO A 19 -47.35 10.99 -20.43
N ALA A 20 -46.85 10.51 -19.29
CA ALA A 20 -46.27 9.19 -19.11
C ALA A 20 -47.24 8.10 -19.63
N THR A 21 -46.88 7.50 -20.76
CA THR A 21 -47.47 6.22 -21.20
C THR A 21 -47.24 5.20 -20.08
N PRO A 22 -48.29 4.53 -19.55
CA PRO A 22 -48.08 3.45 -18.60
C PRO A 22 -47.31 2.36 -19.33
N ALA A 23 -46.04 2.16 -18.97
CA ALA A 23 -45.27 1.02 -19.43
C ALA A 23 -46.12 -0.23 -19.18
N GLY A 24 -46.43 -0.93 -20.27
CA GLY A 24 -47.39 -2.02 -20.29
C GLY A 24 -47.11 -3.02 -19.18
N ARG A 25 -48.19 -3.53 -18.57
CA ARG A 25 -48.14 -4.69 -17.68
C ARG A 25 -47.29 -5.77 -18.34
N GLN A 26 -46.06 -5.95 -17.85
CA GLN A 26 -45.31 -7.16 -18.12
C GLN A 26 -46.19 -8.32 -17.64
N LYS A 27 -46.65 -9.11 -18.61
CA LYS A 27 -47.45 -10.31 -18.39
C LYS A 27 -46.63 -11.16 -17.39
N LYS A 28 -47.17 -11.41 -16.19
CA LYS A 28 -46.50 -12.27 -15.20
C LYS A 28 -46.23 -13.61 -15.88
N GLU A 29 -44.96 -13.89 -16.16
CA GLU A 29 -44.51 -15.13 -16.77
C GLU A 29 -44.60 -16.24 -15.71
N GLY A 30 -45.80 -16.80 -15.57
CA GLY A 30 -46.06 -18.00 -14.78
C GLY A 30 -46.78 -17.78 -13.43
N PRO A 31 -47.18 -18.89 -12.79
CA PRO A 31 -47.82 -18.88 -11.47
C PRO A 31 -46.93 -18.17 -10.44
N THR A 32 -47.54 -17.33 -9.60
CA THR A 32 -46.84 -16.75 -8.45
C THR A 32 -46.28 -17.91 -7.61
N PRO A 33 -44.98 -17.94 -7.28
CA PRO A 33 -44.38 -19.06 -6.57
C PRO A 33 -45.17 -19.33 -5.29
N THR A 34 -45.40 -20.61 -5.01
CA THR A 34 -46.16 -21.01 -3.82
C THR A 34 -45.42 -20.57 -2.57
N ARG A 35 -46.15 -20.31 -1.47
CA ARG A 35 -45.56 -19.84 -0.20
C ARG A 35 -44.35 -20.67 0.23
N ARG A 36 -44.40 -21.99 0.03
CA ARG A 36 -43.31 -22.92 0.34
C ARG A 36 -42.06 -22.70 -0.51
N GLU A 37 -42.21 -22.41 -1.80
CA GLU A 37 -41.10 -22.13 -2.72
C GLU A 37 -40.49 -20.75 -2.44
N ALA A 38 -41.31 -19.75 -2.14
CA ALA A 38 -40.83 -18.42 -1.74
C ALA A 38 -40.05 -18.50 -0.41
N GLU A 39 -40.55 -19.28 0.56
CA GLU A 39 -39.86 -19.52 1.83
C GLU A 39 -38.56 -20.32 1.64
N ALA A 40 -38.54 -21.34 0.76
CA ALA A 40 -37.33 -22.10 0.43
C ALA A 40 -36.28 -21.23 -0.29
N ALA A 41 -36.69 -20.43 -1.26
CA ALA A 41 -35.83 -19.48 -1.95
C ALA A 41 -35.29 -18.41 -1.00
N ARG A 42 -36.11 -17.92 -0.06
CA ARG A 42 -35.68 -17.00 1.01
C ARG A 42 -34.65 -17.66 1.92
N LYS A 43 -34.87 -18.91 2.35
CA LYS A 43 -33.93 -19.67 3.17
C LYS A 43 -32.61 -19.96 2.45
N ALA A 44 -32.65 -20.30 1.15
CA ALA A 44 -31.45 -20.53 0.34
C ALA A 44 -30.63 -19.24 0.11
N ARG A 45 -31.29 -18.08 0.02
CA ARG A 45 -30.62 -16.76 -0.05
C ARG A 45 -29.99 -16.35 1.27
N LEU A 46 -30.64 -16.65 2.39
CA LEU A 46 -30.15 -16.32 3.74
C LEU A 46 -28.99 -17.23 4.18
N ASN A 47 -29.08 -18.53 3.87
CA ASN A 47 -28.10 -19.54 4.23
C ASN A 47 -27.70 -20.34 3.00
N PRO A 48 -26.81 -19.81 2.13
CA PRO A 48 -26.25 -20.60 1.05
C PRO A 48 -25.55 -21.82 1.67
N THR A 49 -25.93 -23.03 1.24
CA THR A 49 -25.21 -24.26 1.59
C THR A 49 -23.87 -24.24 0.88
N LEU A 50 -22.90 -23.56 1.50
CA LEU A 50 -21.55 -23.43 0.98
C LEU A 50 -20.89 -24.80 0.94
N THR A 51 -20.25 -25.11 -0.17
CA THR A 51 -19.37 -26.28 -0.26
C THR A 51 -18.20 -26.12 0.73
N SER A 52 -17.58 -27.23 1.13
CA SER A 52 -16.42 -27.20 2.06
C SER A 52 -15.30 -26.27 1.57
N LYS A 53 -15.10 -26.17 0.24
CA LYS A 53 -14.14 -25.25 -0.38
C LYS A 53 -14.52 -23.78 -0.20
N GLU A 54 -15.78 -23.42 -0.41
CA GLU A 54 -16.26 -22.04 -0.27
C GLU A 54 -16.29 -21.57 1.18
N ARG A 55 -16.61 -22.46 2.14
CA ARG A 55 -16.47 -22.15 3.57
C ARG A 55 -15.03 -21.81 3.94
N ARG A 56 -14.09 -22.65 3.50
CA ARG A 56 -12.66 -22.43 3.76
C ARG A 56 -12.13 -21.15 3.13
N GLN A 57 -12.62 -20.78 1.93
CA GLN A 57 -12.28 -19.50 1.31
C GLN A 57 -12.84 -18.31 2.10
N ARG A 58 -14.11 -18.35 2.53
CA ARG A 58 -14.70 -17.27 3.34
C ARG A 58 -14.04 -17.13 4.71
N GLU A 59 -13.70 -18.24 5.37
CA GLU A 59 -12.96 -18.23 6.64
C GLU A 59 -11.53 -17.68 6.47
N ALA A 60 -10.85 -18.03 5.36
CA ALA A 60 -9.56 -17.46 5.01
C ALA A 60 -9.66 -15.95 4.74
N GLU A 61 -10.72 -15.48 4.09
CA GLU A 61 -10.96 -14.05 3.86
C GLU A 61 -11.32 -13.31 5.15
N ALA A 62 -12.17 -13.90 6.00
CA ALA A 62 -12.57 -13.32 7.27
C ALA A 62 -11.39 -13.22 8.24
N SER A 63 -10.55 -14.27 8.33
CA SER A 63 -9.33 -14.25 9.12
C SER A 63 -8.29 -13.26 8.58
N ARG A 64 -8.19 -13.09 7.26
CA ARG A 64 -7.37 -12.03 6.67
C ARG A 64 -7.89 -10.64 7.05
N ARG A 65 -9.20 -10.41 7.00
CA ARG A 65 -9.82 -9.12 7.36
C ARG A 65 -9.62 -8.79 8.84
N SER A 66 -9.91 -9.74 9.74
CA SER A 66 -9.74 -9.53 11.18
C SER A 66 -8.29 -9.30 11.57
N ARG A 67 -7.34 -10.00 10.92
CA ARG A 67 -5.91 -9.78 11.13
C ARG A 67 -5.45 -8.42 10.60
N MET A 68 -6.02 -7.94 9.49
CA MET A 68 -5.77 -6.58 8.98
C MET A 68 -6.33 -5.49 9.91
N GLU A 69 -7.52 -5.69 10.48
CA GLU A 69 -8.16 -4.75 11.40
C GLU A 69 -7.42 -4.68 12.74
N GLN A 70 -7.08 -5.83 13.35
CA GLN A 70 -6.31 -5.86 14.60
C GLN A 70 -4.90 -5.28 14.45
N THR A 71 -4.30 -5.38 13.25
CA THR A 71 -3.02 -4.73 12.97
C THR A 71 -3.19 -3.22 12.85
N ARG A 72 -4.27 -2.72 12.23
CA ARG A 72 -4.55 -1.28 12.11
C ARG A 72 -4.76 -0.59 13.45
N GLU A 73 -5.43 -1.25 14.39
CA GLU A 73 -5.70 -0.68 15.72
C GLU A 73 -4.41 -0.55 16.57
N ARG A 74 -3.52 -1.54 16.50
CA ARG A 74 -2.27 -1.57 17.28
C ARG A 74 -1.16 -0.66 16.74
N ASP A 75 -1.21 -0.27 15.48
CA ASP A 75 -0.15 0.50 14.80
C ASP A 75 -0.49 1.99 14.59
N SER A 76 -1.56 2.47 15.21
CA SER A 76 -2.11 3.82 15.04
C SER A 76 -1.32 4.95 15.72
N ASP A 77 -0.05 4.73 16.07
CA ASP A 77 0.84 5.82 16.47
C ASP A 77 1.14 6.68 15.23
N PRO A 78 0.62 7.92 15.15
CA PRO A 78 0.77 8.75 13.96
C PRO A 78 2.25 9.08 13.69
N GLY A 79 3.05 9.23 14.76
CA GLY A 79 4.49 9.47 14.67
C GLY A 79 5.26 8.29 14.07
N ARG A 80 4.93 7.05 14.48
CA ARG A 80 5.54 5.84 13.87
C ARG A 80 5.14 5.67 12.43
N THR A 81 3.87 5.95 12.10
CA THR A 81 3.37 5.86 10.74
C THR A 81 4.09 6.86 9.83
N LEU A 82 4.20 8.11 10.26
CA LEU A 82 4.94 9.14 9.52
C LEU A 82 6.42 8.75 9.35
N MET A 83 7.06 8.21 10.39
CA MET A 83 8.44 7.74 10.30
C MET A 83 8.61 6.63 9.26
N ARG A 84 7.68 5.66 9.19
CA ARG A 84 7.71 4.60 8.17
C ARG A 84 7.67 5.19 6.76
N ASP A 85 6.76 6.13 6.53
CA ASP A 85 6.54 6.72 5.22
C ASP A 85 7.76 7.57 4.80
N VAL A 86 8.34 8.36 5.71
CA VAL A 86 9.55 9.17 5.46
C VAL A 86 10.79 8.30 5.21
N VAL A 87 10.92 7.17 5.90
CA VAL A 87 12.04 6.23 5.68
C VAL A 87 11.87 5.47 4.37
N ASP A 88 10.66 5.00 4.06
CA ASP A 88 10.39 4.13 2.91
C ASP A 88 10.25 4.90 1.58
N SER A 89 10.00 6.21 1.60
CA SER A 89 9.93 7.06 0.41
C SER A 89 11.28 7.27 -0.28
N LYS A 90 12.40 7.16 0.44
CA LYS A 90 13.74 7.43 -0.08
C LYS A 90 14.60 6.18 -0.16
N PHE A 91 15.56 6.21 -1.08
CA PHE A 91 16.64 5.21 -1.07
C PHE A 91 17.58 5.52 0.09
N ARG A 92 17.84 4.52 0.93
CA ARG A 92 18.67 4.64 2.14
C ARG A 92 19.87 3.74 2.04
N LEU A 93 21.02 4.22 2.53
CA LEU A 93 22.26 3.47 2.49
C LEU A 93 22.20 2.21 3.36
N GLY A 94 21.35 2.19 4.38
CA GLY A 94 21.16 1.02 5.26
C GLY A 94 20.73 -0.26 4.54
N GLU A 95 20.06 -0.18 3.39
CA GLU A 95 19.75 -1.37 2.56
C GLU A 95 20.99 -1.92 1.84
N VAL A 96 21.97 -1.05 1.56
CA VAL A 96 23.24 -1.37 0.89
C VAL A 96 24.31 -1.81 1.90
N VAL A 97 24.15 -1.47 3.18
CA VAL A 97 25.08 -1.86 4.25
C VAL A 97 25.23 -3.38 4.32
N MET A 98 24.13 -4.14 4.30
CA MET A 98 24.21 -5.61 4.41
C MET A 98 25.08 -6.26 3.31
N PRO A 99 24.86 -5.99 2.00
CA PRO A 99 25.75 -6.53 0.96
C PRO A 99 27.17 -5.95 1.03
N VAL A 100 27.34 -4.67 1.39
CA VAL A 100 28.68 -4.06 1.53
C VAL A 100 29.47 -4.71 2.65
N LEU A 101 28.84 -5.01 3.78
CA LEU A 101 29.49 -5.73 4.89
C LEU A 101 29.99 -7.10 4.47
N LEU A 102 29.22 -7.84 3.66
CA LEU A 102 29.65 -9.13 3.12
C LEU A 102 30.85 -8.98 2.17
N ILE A 103 30.85 -7.94 1.32
CA ILE A 103 31.97 -7.65 0.42
C ILE A 103 33.23 -7.29 1.22
N VAL A 104 33.10 -6.43 2.23
CA VAL A 104 34.22 -6.03 3.10
C VAL A 104 34.74 -7.22 3.88
N LEU A 105 33.88 -8.10 4.37
CA LEU A 105 34.28 -9.34 5.05
C LEU A 105 35.05 -10.27 4.10
N ALA A 106 34.52 -10.52 2.90
CA ALA A 106 35.20 -11.33 1.89
C ALA A 106 36.54 -10.72 1.48
N ALA A 107 36.59 -9.40 1.28
CA ALA A 107 37.81 -8.66 1.02
C ALA A 107 38.80 -8.82 2.16
N SER A 108 38.37 -8.70 3.43
CA SER A 108 39.23 -8.89 4.59
C SER A 108 39.88 -10.28 4.63
N LEU A 109 39.17 -11.34 4.22
CA LEU A 109 39.71 -12.71 4.20
C LEU A 109 40.76 -12.92 3.10
N VAL A 110 40.56 -12.29 1.93
CA VAL A 110 41.47 -12.46 0.77
C VAL A 110 42.64 -11.48 0.83
N LEU A 111 42.37 -10.22 1.15
CA LEU A 111 43.33 -9.11 1.16
C LEU A 111 44.09 -9.00 2.49
N GLY A 112 43.62 -9.66 3.56
CA GLY A 112 44.24 -9.63 4.89
C GLY A 112 45.67 -10.17 4.96
N LYS A 113 46.13 -10.88 3.92
CA LYS A 113 47.52 -11.36 3.81
C LYS A 113 48.51 -10.24 3.54
N ASN A 114 48.07 -9.11 2.98
CA ASN A 114 48.92 -7.96 2.71
C ASN A 114 48.52 -6.79 3.64
N PRO A 115 49.42 -6.32 4.51
CA PRO A 115 49.10 -5.28 5.49
C PRO A 115 48.65 -3.95 4.86
N ALA A 116 49.15 -3.60 3.68
CA ALA A 116 48.73 -2.38 2.98
C ALA A 116 47.27 -2.46 2.50
N LEU A 117 46.87 -3.61 1.93
CA LEU A 117 45.50 -3.83 1.46
C LEU A 117 44.52 -4.03 2.63
N ALA A 118 44.97 -4.64 3.73
CA ALA A 118 44.19 -4.75 4.96
C ALA A 118 43.84 -3.36 5.53
N ASN A 119 44.84 -2.46 5.63
CA ASN A 119 44.63 -1.08 6.06
C ASN A 119 43.67 -0.32 5.12
N ALA A 120 43.83 -0.47 3.80
CA ALA A 120 42.92 0.15 2.83
C ALA A 120 41.46 -0.34 3.01
N THR A 121 41.27 -1.64 3.22
CA THR A 121 39.95 -2.24 3.47
C THR A 121 39.33 -1.70 4.76
N MET A 122 40.14 -1.52 5.80
CA MET A 122 39.69 -0.97 7.08
C MET A 122 39.30 0.52 6.98
N ILE A 123 40.08 1.33 6.27
CA ILE A 123 39.71 2.72 5.98
C ILE A 123 38.40 2.77 5.18
N PHE A 124 38.26 1.93 4.16
CA PHE A 124 37.03 1.85 3.37
C PHE A 124 35.82 1.48 4.24
N PHE A 125 35.97 0.52 5.15
CA PHE A 125 34.93 0.18 6.12
C PHE A 125 34.51 1.39 6.97
N TYR A 126 35.46 2.16 7.50
CA TYR A 126 35.14 3.38 8.25
C TYR A 126 34.44 4.44 7.40
N LEU A 127 34.80 4.59 6.12
CA LEU A 127 34.11 5.50 5.20
C LEU A 127 32.65 5.07 4.98
N VAL A 128 32.39 3.76 4.83
CA VAL A 128 31.02 3.24 4.72
C VAL A 128 30.23 3.52 5.99
N VAL A 129 30.81 3.27 7.16
CA VAL A 129 30.16 3.57 8.45
C VAL A 129 29.85 5.06 8.56
N LEU A 130 30.78 5.93 8.19
CA LEU A 130 30.58 7.38 8.20
C LEU A 130 29.45 7.80 7.25
N ALA A 131 29.38 7.25 6.04
CA ALA A 131 28.31 7.52 5.09
C ALA A 131 26.93 7.13 5.64
N VAL A 132 26.83 6.01 6.37
CA VAL A 132 25.58 5.58 7.03
C VAL A 132 25.18 6.52 8.15
N LEU A 133 26.14 6.99 8.96
CA LEU A 133 25.89 7.98 10.01
C LEU A 133 25.36 9.30 9.41
N VAL A 134 25.92 9.75 8.29
CA VAL A 134 25.44 10.94 7.58
C VAL A 134 24.01 10.74 7.07
N ASP A 135 23.68 9.58 6.48
CA ASP A 135 22.31 9.27 6.04
C ASP A 135 21.32 9.25 7.23
N LEU A 136 21.72 8.71 8.39
CA LEU A 136 20.94 8.73 9.63
C LEU A 136 20.62 10.17 10.09
N VAL A 137 21.60 11.07 10.06
CA VAL A 137 21.39 12.47 10.43
C VAL A 137 20.47 13.18 9.43
N ILE A 138 20.67 12.96 8.12
CA ILE A 138 19.82 13.54 7.07
C ILE A 138 18.39 13.03 7.20
N MET A 139 18.21 11.72 7.44
CA MET A 139 16.92 11.10 7.71
C MET A 139 16.19 11.78 8.87
N TRP A 140 16.88 11.94 9.99
CA TRP A 140 16.31 12.52 11.19
C TRP A 140 15.90 13.98 10.97
N ARG A 141 16.76 14.80 10.37
CA ARG A 141 16.44 16.21 10.06
C ARG A 141 15.22 16.34 9.13
N GLN A 142 15.09 15.46 8.15
CA GLN A 142 13.93 15.43 7.25
C GLN A 142 12.67 15.03 8.01
N PHE A 143 12.74 13.99 8.83
CA PHE A 143 11.63 13.54 9.65
C PHE A 143 11.18 14.63 10.62
N THR A 144 12.10 15.29 11.35
CA THR A 144 11.73 16.33 12.32
C THR A 144 11.00 17.49 11.64
N ARG A 145 11.42 17.88 10.43
CA ARG A 145 10.75 18.94 9.68
C ARG A 145 9.31 18.57 9.32
N ILE A 146 9.11 17.37 8.75
CA ILE A 146 7.77 16.91 8.34
C ILE A 146 6.88 16.63 9.57
N HIS A 147 7.47 16.12 10.64
CA HIS A 147 6.77 15.89 11.90
C HIS A 147 6.24 17.20 12.48
N ASP A 148 7.01 18.28 12.42
CA ASP A 148 6.58 19.58 12.95
C ASP A 148 5.50 20.23 12.09
N GLU A 149 5.52 19.99 10.78
CA GLU A 149 4.49 20.45 9.85
C GLU A 149 3.18 19.64 9.99
N ARG A 150 3.24 18.32 10.25
CA ARG A 150 2.05 17.43 10.22
C ARG A 150 1.49 17.03 11.57
N LEU A 151 2.34 16.94 12.58
CA LEU A 151 2.01 16.43 13.91
C LEU A 151 2.48 17.42 14.99
N PRO A 152 2.01 18.68 14.95
CA PRO A 152 2.37 19.65 15.98
C PRO A 152 1.93 19.15 17.35
N GLY A 153 2.86 19.13 18.32
CA GLY A 153 2.59 18.75 19.70
C GLY A 153 2.67 17.25 20.02
N GLN A 154 2.99 16.38 19.05
CA GLN A 154 3.20 14.95 19.33
C GLN A 154 4.63 14.66 19.83
N SER A 155 4.77 13.70 20.73
CA SER A 155 6.09 13.33 21.27
C SER A 155 6.94 12.60 20.24
N ARG A 156 8.20 13.01 20.10
CA ARG A 156 9.18 12.36 19.21
C ARG A 156 9.93 11.21 19.89
N SER A 157 9.64 10.93 21.16
CA SER A 157 10.40 9.99 21.98
C SER A 157 10.35 8.58 21.40
N GLY A 158 11.53 7.99 21.19
CA GLY A 158 11.67 6.63 20.65
C GLY A 158 11.49 6.49 19.13
N LEU A 159 11.00 7.53 18.43
CA LEU A 159 10.83 7.50 16.98
C LEU A 159 12.16 7.43 16.25
N PHE A 160 13.21 8.06 16.79
CA PHE A 160 14.57 7.98 16.22
C PHE A 160 15.09 6.53 16.20
N LEU A 161 15.05 5.85 17.35
CA LEU A 161 15.50 4.47 17.48
C LEU A 161 14.68 3.54 16.58
N TYR A 162 13.37 3.80 16.47
CA TYR A 162 12.48 3.08 15.57
C TYR A 162 12.87 3.28 14.09
N GLY A 163 13.07 4.51 13.66
CA GLY A 163 13.48 4.86 12.29
C GLY A 163 14.84 4.28 11.93
N MET A 164 15.81 4.37 12.85
CA MET A 164 17.15 3.78 12.69
C MET A 164 17.08 2.27 12.45
N ASN A 165 16.36 1.53 13.31
CA ASN A 165 16.19 0.09 13.13
C ASN A 165 15.53 -0.27 11.79
N ARG A 166 14.60 0.57 11.31
CA ARG A 166 13.95 0.37 10.00
C ARG A 166 14.92 0.59 8.84
N THR A 167 15.80 1.59 8.91
CA THR A 167 16.80 1.85 7.86
C THR A 167 17.79 0.72 7.65
N LEU A 168 18.15 0.00 8.71
CA LEU A 168 19.09 -1.12 8.67
C LEU A 168 18.50 -2.39 8.04
N GLN A 169 17.17 -2.53 8.07
CA GLN A 169 16.50 -3.70 7.50
C GLN A 169 16.33 -3.55 5.99
N ILE A 170 16.53 -4.65 5.26
CA ILE A 170 16.25 -4.73 3.83
C ILE A 170 14.75 -4.49 3.59
N ARG A 171 14.40 -3.58 2.67
CA ARG A 171 13.01 -3.19 2.37
C ARG A 171 12.05 -4.37 2.17
N ARG A 172 12.54 -5.45 1.55
CA ARG A 172 11.77 -6.66 1.26
C ARG A 172 11.35 -7.43 2.51
N TRP A 173 12.13 -7.34 3.60
CA TRP A 173 11.89 -8.06 4.85
C TRP A 173 11.30 -7.17 5.96
N ARG A 174 11.04 -5.89 5.68
CA ARG A 174 10.37 -4.98 6.62
C ARG A 174 8.92 -5.41 6.81
N MET A 175 8.56 -5.74 8.04
CA MET A 175 7.17 -5.84 8.50
C MET A 175 6.83 -4.60 9.33
N PRO A 176 5.67 -3.93 9.18
CA PRO A 176 4.69 -3.99 8.08
C PRO A 176 5.25 -3.48 6.75
N ALA A 177 4.64 -3.96 5.65
CA ALA A 177 5.10 -3.67 4.29
C ALA A 177 5.08 -2.15 4.00
N PRO A 178 6.05 -1.63 3.22
CA PRO A 178 6.09 -0.24 2.82
C PRO A 178 4.80 0.18 2.11
N ARG A 179 4.17 1.26 2.59
CA ARG A 179 2.94 1.83 1.99
C ARG A 179 3.24 2.70 0.76
N VAL A 180 4.40 3.34 0.77
CA VAL A 180 4.82 4.41 -0.14
C VAL A 180 5.88 3.90 -1.12
N LYS A 181 5.79 4.30 -2.40
CA LYS A 181 6.80 3.94 -3.40
C LYS A 181 8.04 4.83 -3.28
N ARG A 182 9.18 4.38 -3.81
CA ARG A 182 10.40 5.21 -3.83
C ARG A 182 10.15 6.46 -4.68
N GLY A 183 10.54 7.64 -4.17
CA GLY A 183 10.40 8.93 -4.85
C GLY A 183 9.05 9.63 -4.63
N GLU A 184 8.12 9.00 -3.93
CA GLU A 184 6.83 9.61 -3.59
C GLU A 184 7.04 10.64 -2.47
N GLN A 185 6.47 11.84 -2.66
CA GLN A 185 6.61 12.92 -1.70
C GLN A 185 5.73 12.64 -0.49
N VAL A 186 6.40 12.41 0.64
CA VAL A 186 5.78 12.23 1.95
C VAL A 186 5.74 13.54 2.67
#